data_AF-A0AA45MVB5-F1
#
_entry.id   AF-A0AA45MVB5-F1
#
_cell.length_a   1.000
_cell.length_b   1.000
_cell.length_c   1.000
_cell.angle_alpha   90.00
_cell.angle_beta   90.00
_cell.angle_gamma   90.00
#
_symmetry.space_group_name_H-M   'P 1'
#
loop_
_entity.id
_entity.type
_entity.pdbx_description
1 polymer ?
#
loop_
_entity_poly.entity_id
_entity_poly.type
_entity_poly.pdbx_seq_one_letter_code
_entity_poly.pdbx_strand_id
1 'polypeptide(L)'
;MQQLSDVRVLVAGGVGIDTIVLVPSLPLAEADSIHVPAVHDYVAHTGNGVALGLQALGHRPVLLDFIGADAQAELVHARYRERGLEFHGVVHPSGTRRSVNLVSPDGRRLSLYDGRHPDDLCMERDFYLPHMERAQHLHLTIMPWARHWYDDAAACGLPVSTDLHDWDGSNPYYHDFARRSDLVFLSTAALRGRHEQVMREILETGRASMVIAMAGAQGSYLLRRGDAEVLHVPCAKLDLPVVDSNGAGDAFVSAFLHGKFQGMGIEDCMRLGAISGAFACSVPGTAERSLSLDELARYL
;
A
#
# COMPACT_ATOMS: atom_id res chain seq x y z
N MET A 1 -15.70 12.37 -23.64
CA MET A 1 -14.81 12.30 -22.47
C MET A 1 -15.62 12.65 -21.24
N GLN A 2 -15.98 11.66 -20.41
CA GLN A 2 -16.49 11.95 -19.07
C GLN A 2 -15.37 12.66 -18.30
N GLN A 3 -15.70 13.78 -17.68
CA GLN A 3 -14.76 14.54 -16.86
C GLN A 3 -14.34 13.65 -15.69
N LEU A 4 -13.06 13.27 -15.62
CA LEU A 4 -12.51 12.50 -14.50
C LEU A 4 -12.72 13.33 -13.22
N SER A 5 -13.47 12.80 -12.25
CA SER A 5 -13.64 13.46 -10.96
C SER A 5 -12.45 13.13 -10.07
N ASP A 6 -11.66 14.14 -9.71
CA ASP A 6 -10.49 13.99 -8.87
C ASP A 6 -10.86 13.82 -7.38
N VAL A 7 -10.88 12.57 -6.94
CA VAL A 7 -11.21 12.19 -5.55
C VAL A 7 -10.11 12.64 -4.57
N ARG A 8 -10.52 13.25 -3.45
CA ARG A 8 -9.61 13.54 -2.32
C ARG A 8 -9.54 12.33 -1.38
N VAL A 9 -8.36 11.72 -1.29
CA VAL A 9 -8.15 10.49 -0.50
C VAL A 9 -7.26 10.80 0.69
N LEU A 10 -7.74 10.55 1.90
CA LEU A 10 -6.89 10.61 3.10
C LEU A 10 -6.16 9.27 3.25
N VAL A 11 -4.83 9.30 3.33
CA VAL A 11 -3.99 8.12 3.53
C VAL A 11 -3.35 8.22 4.92
N ALA A 12 -3.65 7.25 5.79
CA ALA A 12 -3.18 7.26 7.17
C ALA A 12 -2.00 6.32 7.35
N GLY A 13 -0.81 6.90 7.48
CA GLY A 13 0.44 6.24 7.84
C GLY A 13 1.19 5.62 6.68
N GLY A 14 2.27 4.90 7.01
CA GLY A 14 3.08 4.16 6.06
C GLY A 14 4.04 5.04 5.26
N VAL A 15 4.76 5.92 5.96
CA VAL A 15 5.90 6.69 5.43
C VAL A 15 7.19 6.27 6.12
N GLY A 16 8.29 6.25 5.37
CA GLY A 16 9.62 6.08 5.92
C GLY A 16 10.67 5.96 4.84
N ILE A 17 11.84 5.47 5.22
CA ILE A 17 12.97 5.26 4.32
C ILE A 17 13.29 3.77 4.19
N ASP A 18 13.25 3.26 2.97
CA ASP A 18 13.77 1.93 2.64
C ASP A 18 15.23 2.06 2.17
N THR A 19 16.13 1.40 2.89
CA THR A 19 17.52 1.21 2.47
C THR A 19 17.61 -0.10 1.70
N ILE A 20 17.82 -0.05 0.39
CA ILE A 20 17.93 -1.24 -0.47
C ILE A 20 19.40 -1.63 -0.59
N VAL A 21 19.69 -2.89 -0.25
CA VAL A 21 21.01 -3.50 -0.35
C VAL A 21 20.93 -4.71 -1.26
N LEU A 22 21.61 -4.66 -2.40
CA LEU A 22 21.74 -5.80 -3.30
C LEU A 22 22.79 -6.76 -2.73
N VAL A 23 22.37 -7.97 -2.35
CA VAL A 23 23.23 -8.97 -1.72
C VAL A 23 23.48 -10.15 -2.67
N PRO A 24 24.60 -10.88 -2.55
CA PRO A 24 24.91 -11.98 -3.46
C PRO A 24 23.97 -13.19 -3.29
N SER A 25 23.45 -13.43 -2.09
CA SER A 25 22.57 -14.56 -1.77
C SER A 25 21.78 -14.33 -0.50
N LEU A 26 20.69 -15.09 -0.33
CA LEU A 26 20.01 -15.27 0.95
C LEU A 26 19.92 -16.78 1.27
N PRO A 27 20.36 -17.24 2.46
CA PRO A 27 21.01 -16.47 3.52
C PRO A 27 22.38 -15.89 3.10
N LEU A 28 22.84 -14.89 3.85
CA LEU A 28 24.18 -14.31 3.69
C LEU A 28 25.25 -15.27 4.20
N ALA A 29 26.46 -15.18 3.62
CA ALA A 29 27.62 -15.90 4.14
C ALA A 29 28.07 -15.32 5.49
N GLU A 30 28.59 -16.17 6.36
CA GLU A 30 29.21 -15.75 7.62
C GLU A 30 30.56 -15.08 7.34
N ALA A 31 30.59 -13.75 7.41
CA ALA A 31 31.77 -12.94 7.14
C ALA A 31 31.69 -11.59 7.90
N ASP A 32 32.85 -11.03 8.26
CA ASP A 32 32.94 -9.71 8.93
C ASP A 32 32.47 -8.56 8.02
N SER A 33 32.61 -8.72 6.70
CA SER A 33 32.18 -7.73 5.71
C SER A 33 31.87 -8.40 4.38
N ILE A 34 30.77 -7.97 3.75
CA ILE A 34 30.38 -8.39 2.42
C ILE A 34 30.37 -7.15 1.53
N HIS A 35 31.18 -7.15 0.48
CA HIS A 35 31.14 -6.10 -0.53
C HIS A 35 29.88 -6.24 -1.36
N VAL A 36 29.10 -5.16 -1.41
CA VAL A 36 27.86 -5.04 -2.17
C VAL A 36 27.97 -3.86 -3.13
N PRO A 37 27.12 -3.79 -4.19
CA PRO A 37 26.94 -2.58 -4.97
C PRO A 37 26.51 -1.38 -4.11
N ALA A 38 26.33 -0.22 -4.75
CA ALA A 38 25.85 0.96 -4.06
C ALA A 38 24.54 0.68 -3.29
N VAL A 39 24.52 1.13 -2.04
CA VAL A 39 23.35 1.09 -1.16
C VAL A 39 22.56 2.36 -1.39
N HIS A 40 21.25 2.22 -1.58
CA HIS A 40 20.36 3.33 -1.93
C HIS A 40 19.24 3.48 -0.91
N ASP A 41 18.96 4.72 -0.53
CA ASP A 41 17.83 5.08 0.32
C ASP A 41 16.69 5.65 -0.54
N TYR A 42 15.47 5.18 -0.29
CA TYR A 42 14.25 5.61 -0.99
C TYR A 42 13.18 6.04 0.01
N VAL A 43 12.43 7.08 -0.32
CA VAL A 43 11.18 7.39 0.40
C VAL A 43 10.15 6.35 -0.01
N ALA A 44 9.69 5.57 0.96
CA ALA A 44 9.02 4.29 0.72
C ALA A 44 7.91 4.02 1.75
N HIS A 45 7.58 2.74 1.94
CA HIS A 45 6.46 2.19 2.69
C HIS A 45 5.09 2.35 1.99
N THR A 46 4.10 1.62 2.51
CA THR A 46 2.82 1.38 1.82
C THR A 46 1.98 2.63 1.57
N GLY A 47 1.92 3.55 2.54
CA GLY A 47 1.17 4.79 2.39
C GLY A 47 1.73 5.66 1.29
N ASN A 48 3.06 5.78 1.24
CA ASN A 48 3.77 6.44 0.16
C ASN A 48 3.40 5.86 -1.22
N GLY A 49 3.48 4.53 -1.36
CA GLY A 49 3.17 3.85 -2.62
C GLY A 49 1.73 4.10 -3.09
N VAL A 50 0.77 3.97 -2.18
CA VAL A 50 -0.66 4.17 -2.50
C VAL A 50 -0.91 5.63 -2.89
N ALA A 51 -0.34 6.59 -2.16
CA ALA A 51 -0.54 8.00 -2.44
C ALA A 51 0.10 8.44 -3.77
N LEU A 52 1.34 8.05 -4.04
CA LEU A 52 1.97 8.37 -5.32
C LEU A 52 1.24 7.72 -6.49
N GLY A 53 0.71 6.50 -6.30
CA GLY A 53 -0.15 5.83 -7.28
C GLY A 53 -1.44 6.60 -7.56
N LEU A 54 -2.15 7.01 -6.50
CA LEU A 54 -3.36 7.83 -6.62
C LEU A 54 -3.09 9.18 -7.29
N GLN A 55 -1.97 9.83 -6.95
CA GLN A 55 -1.55 11.10 -7.56
C GLN A 55 -1.27 10.94 -9.06
N ALA A 56 -0.54 9.88 -9.45
CA ALA A 56 -0.24 9.58 -10.86
C ALA A 56 -1.50 9.29 -11.69
N LEU A 57 -2.56 8.80 -11.03
CA LEU A 57 -3.86 8.52 -11.62
C LEU A 57 -4.83 9.72 -11.56
N GLY A 58 -4.34 10.90 -11.18
CA GLY A 58 -5.11 12.16 -11.21
C GLY A 58 -5.99 12.42 -9.99
N HIS A 59 -5.79 11.69 -8.90
CA HIS A 59 -6.49 11.95 -7.63
C HIS A 59 -5.67 12.86 -6.70
N ARG A 60 -6.30 13.29 -5.59
CA ARG A 60 -5.72 14.20 -4.60
C ARG A 60 -5.48 13.48 -3.26
N PRO A 61 -4.41 12.68 -3.14
CA PRO A 61 -4.05 12.08 -1.88
C PRO A 61 -3.54 13.14 -0.89
N VAL A 62 -3.91 12.97 0.38
CA VAL A 62 -3.37 13.71 1.53
C VAL A 62 -2.86 12.69 2.51
N LEU A 63 -1.60 12.82 2.91
CA LEU A 63 -0.94 11.80 3.69
C LEU A 63 -0.62 12.29 5.10
N LEU A 64 -1.01 11.53 6.13
CA LEU A 64 -0.74 11.83 7.53
C LEU A 64 0.07 10.70 8.15
N ASP A 65 1.17 11.01 8.84
CA ASP A 65 1.93 10.03 9.64
C ASP A 65 2.65 10.74 10.78
N PHE A 66 3.25 9.94 11.67
CA PHE A 66 4.28 10.41 12.58
C PHE A 66 5.65 10.38 11.90
N ILE A 67 6.47 11.39 12.14
CA ILE A 67 7.80 11.54 11.54
C ILE A 67 8.81 12.05 12.56
N GLY A 68 10.10 11.82 12.35
CA GLY A 68 11.15 12.35 13.21
C GLY A 68 11.49 13.81 12.94
N ALA A 69 12.37 14.36 13.78
CA ALA A 69 13.16 15.55 13.47
C ALA A 69 14.59 15.14 13.11
N ASP A 70 14.73 14.33 12.06
CA ASP A 70 15.98 13.67 11.65
C ASP A 70 16.25 13.79 10.15
N ALA A 71 17.43 13.37 9.72
CA ALA A 71 17.84 13.45 8.31
C ALA A 71 16.91 12.64 7.39
N GLN A 72 16.29 11.57 7.90
CA GLN A 72 15.32 10.79 7.15
C GLN A 72 14.03 11.56 6.92
N ALA A 73 13.56 12.33 7.92
CA ALA A 73 12.42 13.23 7.77
C ALA A 73 12.67 14.27 6.66
N GLU A 74 13.88 14.83 6.61
CA GLU A 74 14.26 15.81 5.57
C GLU A 74 14.19 15.21 4.16
N LEU A 75 14.62 13.96 3.98
CA LEU A 75 14.49 13.25 2.69
C LEU A 75 13.02 13.09 2.29
N VAL A 76 12.16 12.68 3.22
CA VAL A 76 10.70 12.56 3.00
C VAL A 76 10.10 13.90 2.58
N HIS A 77 10.36 14.96 3.35
CA HIS A 77 9.83 16.29 3.07
C HIS A 77 10.34 16.86 1.74
N ALA A 78 11.63 16.68 1.42
CA ALA A 78 12.20 17.11 0.15
C ALA A 78 11.52 16.40 -1.03
N ARG A 79 11.33 15.08 -0.93
CA ARG A 79 10.69 14.25 -1.95
C ARG A 79 9.24 14.64 -2.20
N TYR A 80 8.46 14.86 -1.14
CA TYR A 80 7.05 15.24 -1.25
C TYR A 80 6.88 16.66 -1.76
N ARG A 81 7.79 17.58 -1.41
CA ARG A 81 7.83 18.92 -2.01
C ARG A 81 8.12 18.86 -3.51
N GLU A 82 9.09 18.06 -3.93
CA GLU A 82 9.43 17.86 -5.35
C GLU A 82 8.24 17.30 -6.15
N ARG A 83 7.50 16.34 -5.58
CA ARG A 83 6.33 15.73 -6.23
C ARG A 83 5.04 16.52 -6.08
N GLY A 84 5.04 17.59 -5.28
CA GLY A 84 3.81 18.31 -4.91
C GLY A 84 2.79 17.42 -4.19
N LEU A 85 3.24 16.44 -3.42
CA LEU A 85 2.38 15.56 -2.62
C LEU A 85 2.03 16.26 -1.29
N GLU A 86 0.74 16.34 -0.96
CA GLU A 86 0.28 16.92 0.31
C GLU A 86 0.56 15.93 1.46
N PHE A 87 1.50 16.27 2.34
CA PHE A 87 1.87 15.48 3.52
C PHE A 87 1.91 16.36 4.77
N HIS A 88 1.30 15.88 5.86
CA HIS A 88 1.36 16.52 7.17
C HIS A 88 1.85 15.51 8.21
N GLY A 89 3.03 15.77 8.75
CA GLY A 89 3.69 14.92 9.74
C GLY A 89 3.53 15.45 11.16
N VAL A 90 3.20 14.58 12.11
CA VAL A 90 3.35 14.88 13.55
C VAL A 90 4.75 14.49 13.98
N VAL A 91 5.54 15.45 14.45
CA VAL A 91 6.92 15.17 14.90
C VAL A 91 6.89 14.34 16.19
N HIS A 92 7.58 13.20 16.20
CA HIS A 92 7.68 12.30 17.35
C HIS A 92 9.15 11.97 17.69
N PRO A 93 9.53 11.91 18.98
CA PRO A 93 10.92 11.68 19.39
C PRO A 93 11.49 10.31 19.01
N SER A 94 10.64 9.33 18.69
CA SER A 94 11.10 8.03 18.17
C SER A 94 11.85 8.13 16.84
N GLY A 95 11.66 9.21 16.07
CA GLY A 95 12.30 9.40 14.77
C GLY A 95 11.50 8.83 13.59
N THR A 96 12.02 8.98 12.36
CA THR A 96 11.36 8.56 11.12
C THR A 96 11.56 7.08 10.83
N ARG A 97 10.48 6.32 10.59
CA ARG A 97 10.55 4.85 10.34
C ARG A 97 11.50 4.51 9.19
N ARG A 98 12.07 3.32 9.27
CA ARG A 98 12.97 2.82 8.23
C ARG A 98 12.82 1.32 8.02
N SER A 99 13.29 0.84 6.89
CA SER A 99 13.60 -0.57 6.72
C SER A 99 14.93 -0.74 6.01
N VAL A 100 15.58 -1.90 6.22
CA VAL A 100 16.73 -2.33 5.42
C VAL A 100 16.32 -3.59 4.67
N ASN A 101 16.28 -3.51 3.35
CA ASN A 101 15.85 -4.58 2.47
C ASN A 101 17.05 -5.20 1.76
N LEU A 102 17.33 -6.45 2.08
CA LEU A 102 18.35 -7.25 1.40
C LEU A 102 17.68 -7.96 0.22
N VAL A 103 18.19 -7.75 -1.00
CA VAL A 103 17.63 -8.32 -2.23
C VAL A 103 18.68 -9.19 -2.91
N SER A 104 18.40 -10.48 -3.10
CA SER A 104 19.29 -11.41 -3.80
C SER A 104 19.03 -11.46 -5.31
N PRO A 105 19.96 -11.98 -6.15
CA PRO A 105 19.82 -11.97 -7.61
C PRO A 105 18.63 -12.79 -8.14
N ASP A 106 18.12 -13.72 -7.33
CA ASP A 106 16.91 -14.50 -7.61
C ASP A 106 15.60 -13.77 -7.23
N GLY A 107 15.69 -12.51 -6.80
CA GLY A 107 14.55 -11.68 -6.41
C GLY A 107 13.99 -11.95 -5.02
N ARG A 108 14.57 -12.88 -4.24
CA ARG A 108 14.20 -13.05 -2.84
C ARG A 108 14.61 -11.84 -2.02
N ARG A 109 13.81 -11.52 -1.01
CA ARG A 109 14.03 -10.38 -0.13
C ARG A 109 13.94 -10.80 1.34
N LEU A 110 14.81 -10.22 2.15
CA LEU A 110 14.67 -10.16 3.60
C LEU A 110 14.57 -8.70 4.02
N SER A 111 13.51 -8.34 4.75
CA SER A 111 13.32 -6.98 5.25
C SER A 111 13.57 -6.94 6.76
N LEU A 112 14.45 -6.03 7.18
CA LEU A 112 14.64 -5.64 8.56
C LEU A 112 13.83 -4.36 8.78
N TYR A 113 12.61 -4.49 9.31
CA TYR A 113 11.70 -3.37 9.49
C TYR A 113 11.88 -2.73 10.87
N ASP A 114 12.13 -1.42 10.87
CA ASP A 114 12.21 -0.59 12.08
C ASP A 114 10.94 0.27 12.21
N GLY A 115 9.97 -0.29 12.94
CA GLY A 115 8.71 0.38 13.24
C GLY A 115 8.84 1.58 14.18
N ARG A 116 9.87 1.59 15.06
CA ARG A 116 10.31 2.56 16.11
C ARG A 116 9.28 3.29 16.99
N HIS A 117 8.02 3.35 16.60
CA HIS A 117 6.96 4.04 17.31
C HIS A 117 6.34 3.11 18.36
N PRO A 118 5.92 3.64 19.52
CA PRO A 118 5.17 2.87 20.51
C PRO A 118 3.87 2.31 19.94
N ASP A 119 3.46 1.12 20.40
CA ASP A 119 2.22 0.47 19.95
C ASP A 119 0.96 1.22 20.39
N ASP A 120 1.03 1.95 21.50
CA ASP A 120 -0.05 2.76 22.08
C ASP A 120 -0.10 4.20 21.56
N LEU A 121 0.79 4.56 20.62
CA LEU A 121 0.80 5.87 20.00
C LEU A 121 -0.55 6.16 19.34
N CYS A 122 -1.09 7.35 19.57
CA CYS A 122 -2.33 7.82 18.98
C CYS A 122 -2.14 9.23 18.43
N MET A 123 -2.68 9.49 17.24
CA MET A 123 -2.69 10.85 16.68
C MET A 123 -3.85 11.64 17.29
N GLU A 124 -3.60 12.87 17.70
CA GLU A 124 -4.62 13.73 18.29
C GLU A 124 -5.73 14.05 17.28
N ARG A 125 -6.98 13.98 17.75
CA ARG A 125 -8.17 14.15 16.90
C ARG A 125 -8.20 15.49 16.18
N ASP A 126 -7.80 16.56 16.87
CA ASP A 126 -7.73 17.91 16.31
C ASP A 126 -6.76 18.04 15.14
N PHE A 127 -5.76 17.13 15.05
CA PHE A 127 -4.82 17.11 13.94
C PHE A 127 -5.43 16.46 12.70
N TYR A 128 -6.05 15.28 12.81
CA TYR A 128 -6.50 14.52 11.63
C TYR A 128 -7.93 14.79 11.20
N LEU A 129 -8.83 15.15 12.13
CA LEU A 129 -10.26 15.26 11.85
C LEU A 129 -10.57 16.30 10.75
N PRO A 130 -9.94 17.50 10.69
CA PRO A 130 -10.19 18.45 9.61
C PRO A 130 -9.81 17.92 8.21
N HIS A 131 -8.83 17.03 8.12
CA HIS A 131 -8.47 16.37 6.85
C HIS A 131 -9.51 15.31 6.48
N MET A 132 -9.98 14.54 7.47
CA MET A 132 -10.97 13.50 7.31
C MET A 132 -12.33 14.04 6.86
N GLU A 133 -12.83 15.12 7.47
CA GLU A 133 -14.11 15.78 7.12
C GLU A 133 -14.16 16.28 5.68
N ARG A 134 -13.00 16.55 5.09
CA ARG A 134 -12.86 17.03 3.71
C ARG A 134 -12.48 15.93 2.72
N ALA A 135 -12.22 14.71 3.20
CA ALA A 135 -11.89 13.58 2.35
C ALA A 135 -13.16 12.94 1.78
N GLN A 136 -13.00 12.22 0.67
CA GLN A 136 -14.08 11.44 0.04
C GLN A 136 -13.85 9.94 0.18
N HIS A 137 -12.62 9.54 0.51
CA HIS A 137 -12.24 8.17 0.84
C HIS A 137 -11.09 8.18 1.86
N LEU A 138 -11.07 7.21 2.77
CA LEU A 138 -9.97 6.95 3.69
C LEU A 138 -9.27 5.64 3.34
N HIS A 139 -7.96 5.70 3.12
CA HIS A 139 -7.12 4.52 3.07
C HIS A 139 -6.32 4.41 4.37
N LEU A 140 -6.66 3.43 5.19
CA LEU A 140 -5.89 3.12 6.39
C LEU A 140 -4.78 2.14 6.03
N THR A 141 -3.54 2.51 6.34
CA THR A 141 -2.47 1.52 6.37
C THR A 141 -2.53 0.76 7.69
N ILE A 142 -1.82 -0.37 7.77
CA ILE A 142 -1.73 -1.19 8.99
C ILE A 142 -0.81 -0.59 10.06
N MET A 143 -0.69 0.74 10.18
CA MET A 143 0.04 1.36 11.29
C MET A 143 -0.77 1.21 12.59
N PRO A 144 -0.14 0.88 13.75
CA PRO A 144 -0.88 0.61 14.99
C PRO A 144 -1.87 1.71 15.36
N TRP A 145 -1.43 2.97 15.29
CA TRP A 145 -2.21 4.17 15.61
C TRP A 145 -3.40 4.42 14.68
N ALA A 146 -3.36 3.91 13.44
CA ALA A 146 -4.38 4.18 12.43
C ALA A 146 -5.70 3.42 12.69
N ARG A 147 -5.66 2.33 13.49
CA ARG A 147 -6.86 1.53 13.86
C ARG A 147 -7.89 2.32 14.67
N HIS A 148 -7.49 3.44 15.27
CA HIS A 148 -8.36 4.24 16.13
C HIS A 148 -9.26 5.20 15.33
N TRP A 149 -9.09 5.30 14.01
CA TRP A 149 -9.81 6.29 13.19
C TRP A 149 -11.15 5.81 12.64
N TYR A 150 -11.49 4.53 12.79
CA TYR A 150 -12.71 3.95 12.23
C TYR A 150 -14.00 4.60 12.76
N ASP A 151 -14.07 4.96 14.04
CA ASP A 151 -15.27 5.56 14.62
C ASP A 151 -15.49 6.99 14.11
N ASP A 152 -14.41 7.76 13.96
CA ASP A 152 -14.46 9.09 13.35
C ASP A 152 -14.75 9.02 11.84
N ALA A 153 -14.17 8.05 11.13
CA ALA A 153 -14.46 7.82 9.72
C ALA A 153 -15.94 7.48 9.52
N ALA A 154 -16.51 6.64 10.40
CA ALA A 154 -17.94 6.33 10.39
C ALA A 154 -18.81 7.56 10.70
N ALA A 155 -18.41 8.40 11.67
CA ALA A 155 -19.10 9.64 11.99
C ALA A 155 -19.09 10.64 10.81
N CYS A 156 -18.02 10.64 10.01
CA CYS A 156 -17.92 11.43 8.78
C CYS A 156 -18.62 10.79 7.57
N GLY A 157 -19.13 9.55 7.69
CA GLY A 157 -19.70 8.79 6.57
C GLY A 157 -18.68 8.42 5.49
N LEU A 158 -17.40 8.31 5.85
CA LEU A 158 -16.29 8.15 4.93
C LEU A 158 -16.06 6.67 4.60
N PRO A 159 -16.09 6.25 3.33
CA PRO A 159 -15.71 4.88 2.94
C PRO A 159 -14.26 4.59 3.28
N VAL A 160 -13.98 3.40 3.80
CA VAL A 160 -12.64 3.01 4.26
C VAL A 160 -12.11 1.82 3.46
N SER A 161 -10.87 1.92 2.96
CA SER A 161 -10.10 0.78 2.47
C SER A 161 -8.84 0.53 3.29
N THR A 162 -8.34 -0.70 3.28
CA THR A 162 -7.07 -1.09 3.89
C THR A 162 -6.38 -2.15 3.04
N ASP A 163 -5.06 -2.19 3.06
CA ASP A 163 -4.27 -3.35 2.62
C ASP A 163 -3.63 -4.02 3.84
N LEU A 164 -3.94 -5.32 4.05
CA LEU A 164 -3.47 -6.13 5.17
C LEU A 164 -2.09 -6.75 4.90
N HIS A 165 -1.49 -6.49 3.73
CA HIS A 165 -0.18 -6.99 3.33
C HIS A 165 -0.16 -8.53 3.39
N ASP A 166 0.90 -9.13 3.91
CA ASP A 166 1.09 -10.57 4.02
C ASP A 166 0.48 -11.16 5.30
N TRP A 167 -0.65 -10.63 5.78
CA TRP A 167 -1.36 -11.23 6.91
C TRP A 167 -1.67 -12.71 6.65
N ASP A 168 -1.38 -13.56 7.63
CA ASP A 168 -1.56 -15.01 7.57
C ASP A 168 -3.00 -15.48 7.84
N GLY A 169 -3.89 -14.54 8.17
CA GLY A 169 -5.29 -14.80 8.56
C GLY A 169 -5.48 -15.16 10.03
N SER A 170 -4.42 -15.15 10.86
CA SER A 170 -4.50 -15.59 12.26
C SER A 170 -4.07 -14.52 13.27
N ASN A 171 -3.12 -13.64 12.91
CA ASN A 171 -2.63 -12.63 13.84
C ASN A 171 -3.74 -11.62 14.24
N PRO A 172 -4.11 -11.52 15.54
CA PRO A 172 -5.17 -10.62 16.02
C PRO A 172 -4.93 -9.13 15.72
N TYR A 173 -3.67 -8.72 15.54
CA TYR A 173 -3.30 -7.35 15.20
C TYR A 173 -4.12 -6.78 14.05
N TYR A 174 -4.40 -7.60 13.03
CA TYR A 174 -5.05 -7.19 11.79
C TYR A 174 -6.59 -7.14 11.89
N HIS A 175 -7.18 -7.63 12.98
CA HIS A 175 -8.63 -7.82 13.08
C HIS A 175 -9.40 -6.51 12.95
N ASP A 176 -8.93 -5.41 13.56
CA ASP A 176 -9.58 -4.11 13.42
C ASP A 176 -9.62 -3.69 11.94
N PHE A 177 -8.48 -3.82 11.25
CA PHE A 177 -8.38 -3.44 9.85
C PHE A 177 -9.26 -4.31 8.94
N ALA A 178 -9.16 -5.63 9.10
CA ALA A 178 -9.88 -6.61 8.32
C ALA A 178 -11.40 -6.50 8.53
N ARG A 179 -11.85 -6.28 9.77
CA ARG A 179 -13.27 -6.34 10.12
C ARG A 179 -14.00 -5.01 10.00
N ARG A 180 -13.29 -3.88 10.09
CA ARG A 180 -13.90 -2.54 10.11
C ARG A 180 -13.76 -1.77 8.79
N SER A 181 -12.99 -2.24 7.81
CA SER A 181 -12.89 -1.61 6.49
C SER A 181 -14.04 -2.02 5.55
N ASP A 182 -14.43 -1.14 4.64
CA ASP A 182 -15.46 -1.41 3.62
C ASP A 182 -14.89 -2.12 2.38
N LEU A 183 -13.58 -2.01 2.17
CA LEU A 183 -12.81 -2.63 1.10
C LEU A 183 -11.47 -3.13 1.66
N VAL A 184 -11.19 -4.42 1.49
CA VAL A 184 -9.98 -5.04 2.06
C VAL A 184 -9.12 -5.62 0.94
N PHE A 185 -7.84 -5.27 0.94
CA PHE A 185 -6.81 -5.91 0.15
C PHE A 185 -5.91 -6.76 1.05
N LEU A 186 -5.33 -7.83 0.50
CA LEU A 186 -4.29 -8.63 1.16
C LEU A 186 -3.45 -9.37 0.13
N SER A 187 -2.27 -9.81 0.53
CA SER A 187 -1.38 -10.68 -0.24
C SER A 187 -1.64 -12.15 0.08
N THR A 188 -1.56 -13.03 -0.93
CA THR A 188 -1.67 -14.48 -0.70
C THR A 188 -0.38 -15.12 -0.16
N ALA A 189 0.73 -14.36 -0.09
CA ALA A 189 2.07 -14.87 0.21
C ALA A 189 2.15 -15.70 1.52
N ALA A 190 1.46 -15.26 2.58
CA ALA A 190 1.43 -15.97 3.86
C ALA A 190 0.25 -16.93 4.03
N LEU A 191 -0.71 -16.93 3.10
CA LEU A 191 -1.97 -17.68 3.24
C LEU A 191 -1.84 -19.17 2.90
N ARG A 192 -0.76 -19.57 2.20
CA ARG A 192 -0.43 -20.97 1.88
C ARG A 192 -1.62 -21.73 1.26
N GLY A 193 -2.30 -21.09 0.31
CA GLY A 193 -3.46 -21.66 -0.39
C GLY A 193 -4.82 -21.42 0.28
N ARG A 194 -4.87 -20.90 1.51
CA ARG A 194 -6.14 -20.61 2.24
C ARG A 194 -6.78 -19.26 1.89
N HIS A 195 -6.44 -18.67 0.74
CA HIS A 195 -6.87 -17.31 0.41
C HIS A 195 -8.40 -17.20 0.31
N GLU A 196 -9.09 -18.14 -0.34
CA GLU A 196 -10.55 -18.11 -0.40
C GLU A 196 -11.21 -18.21 0.98
N GLN A 197 -10.70 -19.08 1.85
CA GLN A 197 -11.19 -19.23 3.22
C GLN A 197 -11.05 -17.91 3.99
N VAL A 198 -9.86 -17.30 3.98
CA VAL A 198 -9.61 -16.04 4.70
C VAL A 198 -10.45 -14.89 4.13
N MET A 199 -10.61 -14.81 2.80
CA MET A 199 -11.48 -13.81 2.17
C MET A 199 -12.94 -13.96 2.63
N ARG A 200 -13.45 -15.19 2.72
CA ARG A 200 -14.81 -15.46 3.24
C ARG A 200 -14.93 -15.08 4.71
N GLU A 201 -13.97 -15.47 5.54
CA GLU A 201 -13.96 -15.14 6.98
C GLU A 201 -13.96 -13.62 7.22
N ILE A 202 -13.20 -12.85 6.43
CA ILE A 202 -13.20 -11.37 6.49
C ILE A 202 -14.59 -10.81 6.17
N LEU A 203 -15.25 -11.33 5.13
CA LEU A 203 -16.61 -10.90 4.78
C LEU A 203 -17.62 -11.32 5.85
N GLU A 204 -17.55 -12.55 6.37
CA GLU A 204 -18.50 -13.06 7.36
C GLU A 204 -18.39 -12.35 8.72
N THR A 205 -17.17 -12.02 9.14
CA THR A 205 -16.89 -11.43 10.48
C THR A 205 -16.69 -9.92 10.47
N GLY A 206 -16.57 -9.32 9.29
CA GLY A 206 -16.35 -7.90 9.08
C GLY A 206 -17.46 -7.22 8.30
N ARG A 207 -17.28 -5.92 8.02
CA ARG A 207 -18.23 -5.11 7.23
C ARG A 207 -17.85 -4.95 5.76
N ALA A 208 -16.70 -5.44 5.34
CA ALA A 208 -16.21 -5.30 3.97
C ALA A 208 -17.27 -5.73 2.95
N SER A 209 -17.45 -4.93 1.90
CA SER A 209 -18.33 -5.25 0.78
C SER A 209 -17.65 -6.18 -0.22
N MET A 210 -16.31 -6.14 -0.27
CA MET A 210 -15.47 -7.01 -1.09
C MET A 210 -14.06 -7.12 -0.51
N VAL A 211 -13.41 -8.24 -0.79
CA VAL A 211 -12.02 -8.54 -0.44
C VAL A 211 -11.26 -8.89 -1.72
N ILE A 212 -10.04 -8.37 -1.86
CA ILE A 212 -9.15 -8.64 -2.99
C ILE A 212 -7.84 -9.24 -2.49
N ALA A 213 -7.55 -10.47 -2.89
CA ALA A 213 -6.29 -11.14 -2.60
C ALA A 213 -5.34 -11.09 -3.79
N MET A 214 -4.21 -10.41 -3.64
CA MET A 214 -3.17 -10.25 -4.66
C MET A 214 -2.19 -11.43 -4.58
N ALA A 215 -1.98 -12.13 -5.69
CA ALA A 215 -1.22 -13.37 -5.77
C ALA A 215 0.01 -13.29 -6.69
N GLY A 216 0.56 -12.08 -6.86
CA GLY A 216 1.76 -11.84 -7.68
C GLY A 216 1.61 -12.40 -9.10
N ALA A 217 2.53 -13.26 -9.52
CA ALA A 217 2.51 -13.89 -10.84
C ALA A 217 1.26 -14.75 -11.12
N GLN A 218 0.54 -15.19 -10.08
CA GLN A 218 -0.72 -15.91 -10.22
C GLN A 218 -1.93 -14.98 -10.44
N GLY A 219 -1.72 -13.66 -10.45
CA GLY A 219 -2.78 -12.66 -10.66
C GLY A 219 -3.40 -12.21 -9.36
N SER A 220 -4.73 -12.14 -9.32
CA SER A 220 -5.48 -11.64 -8.17
C SER A 220 -6.87 -12.27 -8.10
N TYR A 221 -7.41 -12.33 -6.89
CA TYR A 221 -8.70 -12.93 -6.58
C TYR A 221 -9.60 -11.88 -5.94
N LEU A 222 -10.88 -11.87 -6.27
CA LEU A 222 -11.86 -10.98 -5.67
C LEU A 222 -13.09 -11.77 -5.23
N LEU A 223 -13.58 -11.47 -4.03
CA LEU A 223 -14.82 -11.99 -3.50
C LEU A 223 -15.67 -10.84 -2.98
N ARG A 224 -16.91 -10.72 -3.45
CA ARG A 224 -17.88 -9.75 -2.93
C ARG A 224 -18.76 -10.42 -1.88
N ARG A 225 -19.26 -9.62 -0.95
CA ARG A 225 -20.24 -10.08 0.02
C ARG A 225 -21.48 -10.62 -0.69
N GLY A 226 -21.82 -11.87 -0.40
CA GLY A 226 -22.98 -12.55 -0.97
C GLY A 226 -22.70 -13.33 -2.25
N ASP A 227 -21.53 -13.16 -2.88
CA ASP A 227 -21.14 -13.96 -4.03
C ASP A 227 -20.72 -15.37 -3.59
N ALA A 228 -21.13 -16.38 -4.36
CA ALA A 228 -20.74 -17.76 -4.12
C ALA A 228 -19.31 -18.04 -4.61
N GLU A 229 -18.95 -17.49 -5.77
CA GLU A 229 -17.69 -17.78 -6.46
C GLU A 229 -16.67 -16.65 -6.30
N VAL A 230 -15.40 -17.02 -6.30
CA VAL A 230 -14.27 -16.09 -6.31
C VAL A 230 -13.92 -15.77 -7.74
N LEU A 231 -13.90 -14.48 -8.09
CA LEU A 231 -13.43 -14.01 -9.38
C LEU A 231 -11.90 -14.04 -9.41
N HIS A 232 -11.32 -14.78 -10.35
CA HIS A 232 -9.87 -14.79 -10.59
C HIS A 232 -9.53 -13.96 -11.83
N VAL A 233 -8.60 -13.01 -11.69
CA VAL A 233 -8.04 -12.22 -12.79
C VAL A 233 -6.55 -12.53 -12.90
N PRO A 234 -6.08 -13.03 -14.06
CA PRO A 234 -4.68 -13.40 -14.25
C PRO A 234 -3.75 -12.17 -14.17
N CYS A 235 -2.47 -12.41 -13.89
CA CYS A 235 -1.47 -11.36 -13.89
C CYS A 235 -1.39 -10.70 -15.29
N ALA A 236 -1.27 -9.37 -15.31
CA ALA A 236 -1.08 -8.64 -16.56
C ALA A 236 0.31 -8.95 -17.13
N LYS A 237 0.36 -9.28 -18.42
CA LYS A 237 1.61 -9.50 -19.13
C LYS A 237 2.00 -8.19 -19.82
N LEU A 238 2.94 -7.49 -19.20
CA LEU A 238 3.62 -6.37 -19.82
C LEU A 238 4.92 -6.92 -20.41
N ASP A 239 5.26 -6.58 -21.66
CA ASP A 239 6.55 -6.94 -22.27
C ASP A 239 7.69 -6.11 -21.65
N LEU A 240 7.85 -6.22 -20.34
CA LEU A 240 8.79 -5.50 -19.48
C LEU A 240 9.46 -6.50 -18.52
N PRO A 241 10.75 -6.31 -18.19
CA PRO A 241 11.43 -7.16 -17.22
C PRO A 241 10.86 -6.94 -15.81
N VAL A 242 10.87 -8.00 -14.99
CA VAL A 242 10.64 -7.88 -13.54
C VAL A 242 11.97 -7.52 -12.89
N VAL A 243 12.02 -6.35 -12.25
CA VAL A 243 13.18 -5.75 -11.59
C VAL A 243 13.03 -5.79 -10.07
N ASP A 244 11.90 -5.32 -9.55
CA ASP A 244 11.64 -5.22 -8.11
C ASP A 244 10.13 -5.32 -7.85
N SER A 245 9.67 -6.32 -7.10
CA SER A 245 8.24 -6.50 -6.81
C SER A 245 7.72 -5.60 -5.68
N ASN A 246 8.59 -4.81 -5.03
CA ASN A 246 8.19 -3.94 -3.94
C ASN A 246 7.28 -2.80 -4.41
N GLY A 247 6.20 -2.54 -3.68
CA GLY A 247 5.19 -1.55 -4.08
C GLY A 247 4.21 -2.01 -5.17
N ALA A 248 4.32 -3.24 -5.68
CA ALA A 248 3.35 -3.76 -6.65
C ALA A 248 1.93 -3.87 -6.07
N GLY A 249 1.81 -4.19 -4.78
CA GLY A 249 0.54 -4.17 -4.05
C GLY A 249 -0.04 -2.76 -3.95
N ASP A 250 0.77 -1.78 -3.55
CA ASP A 250 0.33 -0.38 -3.45
C ASP A 250 -0.11 0.19 -4.82
N ALA A 251 0.60 -0.17 -5.90
CA ALA A 251 0.24 0.18 -7.27
C ALA A 251 -1.06 -0.51 -7.72
N PHE A 252 -1.28 -1.76 -7.31
CA PHE A 252 -2.55 -2.46 -7.54
C PHE A 252 -3.70 -1.74 -6.81
N VAL A 253 -3.53 -1.46 -5.51
CA VAL A 253 -4.52 -0.82 -4.65
C VAL A 253 -4.94 0.54 -5.21
N SER A 254 -3.96 1.40 -5.54
CA SER A 254 -4.24 2.74 -6.07
C SER A 254 -4.97 2.70 -7.42
N ALA A 255 -4.61 1.78 -8.33
CA ALA A 255 -5.28 1.63 -9.62
C ALA A 255 -6.68 1.00 -9.52
N PHE A 256 -6.86 0.06 -8.59
CA PHE A 256 -8.19 -0.48 -8.29
C PHE A 256 -9.11 0.62 -7.72
N LEU A 257 -8.59 1.42 -6.77
CA LEU A 257 -9.33 2.54 -6.19
C LEU A 257 -9.69 3.58 -7.26
N HIS A 258 -8.76 3.90 -8.17
CA HIS A 258 -9.05 4.75 -9.32
C HIS A 258 -10.24 4.23 -10.13
N GLY A 259 -10.24 2.96 -10.55
CA GLY A 259 -11.37 2.38 -11.28
C GLY A 259 -12.69 2.48 -10.51
N LYS A 260 -12.65 2.25 -9.19
CA LYS A 260 -13.82 2.39 -8.31
C LYS A 260 -14.33 3.82 -8.22
N PHE A 261 -13.44 4.80 -8.07
CA PHE A 261 -13.79 6.22 -8.03
C PHE A 261 -14.38 6.70 -9.35
N GLN A 262 -13.95 6.11 -10.46
CA GLN A 262 -14.46 6.38 -11.80
C GLN A 262 -15.75 5.61 -12.12
N GLY A 263 -16.29 4.82 -11.19
CA GLY A 263 -17.53 4.06 -11.39
C GLY A 263 -17.39 2.92 -12.40
N MET A 264 -16.18 2.44 -12.65
CA MET A 264 -15.91 1.35 -13.60
C MET A 264 -16.45 0.00 -13.09
N GLY A 265 -16.58 -0.95 -14.02
CA GLY A 265 -16.88 -2.34 -13.67
C GLY A 265 -15.76 -2.95 -12.82
N ILE A 266 -16.10 -3.96 -12.02
CA ILE A 266 -15.11 -4.55 -11.10
C ILE A 266 -14.02 -5.33 -11.82
N GLU A 267 -14.36 -6.03 -12.90
CA GLU A 267 -13.35 -6.68 -13.73
C GLU A 267 -12.35 -5.66 -14.29
N ASP A 268 -12.83 -4.48 -14.69
CA ASP A 268 -11.95 -3.40 -15.12
C ASP A 268 -11.08 -2.89 -13.95
N CYS A 269 -11.66 -2.68 -12.76
CA CYS A 269 -10.89 -2.29 -11.57
C CYS A 269 -9.76 -3.29 -11.25
N MET A 270 -10.06 -4.59 -11.33
CA MET A 270 -9.09 -5.67 -11.14
C MET A 270 -8.01 -5.66 -12.23
N ARG A 271 -8.41 -5.43 -13.49
CA ARG A 271 -7.47 -5.33 -14.62
C ARG A 271 -6.55 -4.11 -14.49
N LEU A 272 -7.06 -2.96 -14.08
CA LEU A 272 -6.25 -1.77 -13.80
C LEU A 272 -5.23 -2.05 -12.69
N GLY A 273 -5.68 -2.68 -11.60
CA GLY A 273 -4.80 -3.13 -10.52
C GLY A 273 -3.69 -4.06 -11.03
N ALA A 274 -4.04 -5.08 -11.82
CA ALA A 274 -3.09 -6.04 -12.37
C ALA A 274 -2.05 -5.37 -13.29
N ILE A 275 -2.46 -4.43 -14.15
CA ILE A 275 -1.55 -3.68 -15.03
C ILE A 275 -0.60 -2.80 -14.20
N SER A 276 -1.11 -2.00 -13.27
CA SER A 276 -0.28 -1.11 -12.45
C SER A 276 0.68 -1.89 -11.55
N GLY A 277 0.23 -2.99 -10.95
CA GLY A 277 1.09 -3.88 -10.17
C GLY A 277 2.21 -4.51 -11.00
N ALA A 278 1.89 -5.02 -12.20
CA ALA A 278 2.90 -5.58 -13.10
C ALA A 278 3.89 -4.52 -13.60
N PHE A 279 3.44 -3.28 -13.80
CA PHE A 279 4.33 -2.19 -14.19
C PHE A 279 5.26 -1.77 -13.05
N ALA A 280 4.75 -1.66 -11.83
CA ALA A 280 5.57 -1.36 -10.65
C ALA A 280 6.71 -2.38 -10.50
N CYS A 281 6.44 -3.65 -10.82
CA CYS A 281 7.46 -4.70 -10.86
C CYS A 281 8.63 -4.43 -11.82
N SER A 282 8.46 -3.56 -12.82
CA SER A 282 9.48 -3.24 -13.83
C SER A 282 10.37 -2.04 -13.48
N VAL A 283 10.10 -1.38 -12.35
CA VAL A 283 10.82 -0.19 -11.90
C VAL A 283 11.56 -0.52 -10.59
N PRO A 284 12.84 -0.14 -10.44
CA PRO A 284 13.54 -0.30 -9.17
C PRO A 284 13.01 0.67 -8.09
N GLY A 285 13.18 0.31 -6.81
CA GLY A 285 13.16 1.30 -5.72
C GLY A 285 11.80 1.55 -5.08
N THR A 286 10.92 0.55 -4.99
CA THR A 286 9.71 0.65 -4.15
C THR A 286 8.74 1.78 -4.56
N ALA A 287 8.15 1.67 -5.75
CA ALA A 287 7.14 2.61 -6.25
C ALA A 287 7.61 4.07 -6.50
N GLU A 288 8.90 4.30 -6.81
CA GLU A 288 9.39 5.64 -7.21
C GLU A 288 8.68 6.24 -8.44
N ARG A 289 8.19 5.36 -9.31
CA ARG A 289 7.41 5.69 -10.50
C ARG A 289 6.15 4.84 -10.53
N SER A 290 5.02 5.51 -10.35
CA SER A 290 3.71 4.94 -10.61
C SER A 290 3.33 5.19 -12.06
N LEU A 291 2.46 4.33 -12.58
CA LEU A 291 1.96 4.38 -13.94
C LEU A 291 0.93 5.52 -14.05
N SER A 292 1.12 6.43 -15.01
CA SER A 292 0.21 7.56 -15.24
C SER A 292 -1.05 7.17 -16.04
N LEU A 293 -2.12 7.98 -16.00
CA LEU A 293 -3.33 7.70 -16.78
C LEU A 293 -3.06 7.45 -18.28
N ASP A 294 -2.19 8.27 -18.89
CA ASP A 294 -1.85 8.16 -20.32
C ASP A 294 -1.07 6.88 -20.64
N GLU A 295 -0.27 6.40 -19.69
CA GLU A 295 0.42 5.11 -19.82
C GLU A 295 -0.56 3.95 -19.61
N LEU A 296 -1.54 4.11 -18.70
CA LEU A 296 -2.48 3.04 -18.33
C LEU A 296 -3.39 2.71 -19.50
N ALA A 297 -3.82 3.76 -20.20
CA ALA A 297 -4.60 3.66 -21.42
C ALA A 297 -3.90 2.86 -22.54
N ARG A 298 -2.58 2.71 -22.53
CA ARG A 298 -1.84 1.95 -23.56
C ARG A 298 -1.91 0.44 -23.34
N TYR A 299 -2.33 -0.01 -22.16
CA TYR A 299 -2.39 -1.41 -21.76
C TYR A 299 -3.84 -1.94 -21.65
N LEU A 300 -4.84 -1.08 -21.90
CA LEU A 300 -6.26 -1.43 -21.93
C LEU A 300 -6.70 -1.84 -23.33
#